data_AF-A0A8K0XUK0-F1
#
_entry.id   AF-A0A8K0XUK0-F1
#
_cell.length_a   1.000
_cell.length_b   1.000
_cell.length_c   1.000
_cell.angle_alpha   90.00
_cell.angle_beta   90.00
_cell.angle_gamma   90.00
#
_symmetry.space_group_name_H-M   'P 1'
#
loop_
_entity.id
_entity.type
_entity.pdbx_description
1 polymer ?
#
loop_
_entity_poly.entity_id
_entity_poly.type
_entity_poly.pdbx_seq_one_letter_code
_entity_poly.pdbx_strand_id
1 'polypeptide(L)'
;QPDPYASRFLQEQLGEEKWEIFTSRLAENRKNGSRSRMKVAIAAAMESGVADYTDFGGASAIDFLVKVEVVKRVLRTYVPHPYNPQKSMSHPYSSSPKGHVVISRSSVLTLSGWSNTQFAYWARRAEGVSVLCNRDRRLRTVAKALERRLKEVGPADERMLIDEIELMDNPERWVKTFVTGKGLDVIIDDVKKRCGVSQFLRGKHSSLDPFGASLDNDETGRSASGESSQVFMPTFQAESYIH
;
A
#
# COMPACT_ATOMS: atom_id res chain seq x y z
N GLN A 1 -18.22 15.90 -6.69
CA GLN A 1 -17.99 14.82 -7.68
C GLN A 1 -16.58 14.99 -8.26
N PRO A 2 -15.90 13.91 -8.67
CA PRO A 2 -14.61 13.99 -9.37
C PRO A 2 -14.72 14.79 -10.68
N ASP A 3 -13.62 15.39 -11.12
CA ASP A 3 -13.54 15.97 -12.47
C ASP A 3 -13.81 14.86 -13.52
N PRO A 4 -14.68 15.08 -14.51
CA PRO A 4 -15.02 14.08 -15.53
C PRO A 4 -13.80 13.52 -16.28
N TYR A 5 -12.73 14.30 -16.43
CA TYR A 5 -11.51 13.90 -17.14
C TYR A 5 -10.47 13.25 -16.22
N ALA A 6 -10.67 13.26 -14.89
CA ALA A 6 -9.73 12.70 -13.92
C ALA A 6 -9.47 11.20 -14.16
N SER A 7 -10.51 10.44 -14.48
CA SER A 7 -10.37 9.00 -14.73
C SER A 7 -9.44 8.73 -15.91
N ARG A 8 -9.67 9.41 -17.03
CA ARG A 8 -8.90 9.23 -18.26
C ARG A 8 -7.46 9.71 -18.09
N PHE A 9 -7.28 10.88 -17.47
CA PHE A 9 -5.96 11.40 -17.12
C PHE A 9 -5.17 10.40 -16.28
N LEU A 10 -5.74 9.89 -15.18
CA LEU A 10 -5.04 8.94 -14.31
C LEU A 10 -4.77 7.61 -15.01
N GLN A 11 -5.66 7.13 -15.87
CA GLN A 11 -5.43 5.92 -16.67
C GLN A 11 -4.22 6.09 -17.60
N GLU A 12 -4.11 7.20 -18.32
CA GLU A 12 -2.98 7.50 -19.20
C GLU A 12 -1.67 7.62 -18.43
N GLN A 13 -1.69 8.22 -17.24
CA GLN A 13 -0.49 8.37 -16.40
C GLN A 13 -0.03 7.07 -15.73
N LEU A 14 -0.95 6.16 -15.44
CA LEU A 14 -0.65 4.90 -14.74
C LEU A 14 -0.32 3.75 -15.69
N GLY A 15 -0.88 3.76 -16.90
CA GLY A 15 -0.92 2.60 -17.80
C GLY A 15 -2.00 1.59 -17.39
N GLU A 16 -2.32 0.67 -18.29
CA GLU A 16 -3.47 -0.25 -18.13
C GLU A 16 -3.36 -1.15 -16.90
N GLU A 17 -2.20 -1.77 -16.67
CA GLU A 17 -2.00 -2.71 -15.57
C GLU A 17 -2.22 -2.07 -14.19
N LYS A 18 -1.61 -0.90 -13.96
CA LYS A 18 -1.80 -0.15 -12.70
C LYS A 18 -3.18 0.46 -12.59
N TRP A 19 -3.78 0.85 -13.71
CA TRP A 19 -5.15 1.35 -13.74
C TRP A 19 -6.16 0.27 -13.34
N GLU A 20 -5.98 -0.97 -13.82
CA GLU A 20 -6.79 -2.11 -13.42
C GLU A 20 -6.68 -2.38 -11.92
N ILE A 21 -5.46 -2.42 -11.37
CA ILE A 21 -5.23 -2.55 -9.92
C ILE A 21 -5.89 -1.38 -9.16
N PHE A 22 -5.68 -0.15 -9.64
CA PHE A 22 -6.22 1.07 -9.01
C PHE A 22 -7.75 1.04 -8.93
N THR A 23 -8.43 0.64 -9.99
CA THR A 23 -9.89 0.60 -10.08
C THR A 23 -10.52 -0.70 -9.56
N SER A 24 -9.73 -1.75 -9.33
CA SER A 24 -10.20 -3.08 -8.91
C SER A 24 -11.11 -3.04 -7.67
N ARG A 25 -12.29 -3.65 -7.73
CA ARG A 25 -13.18 -3.75 -6.56
C ARG A 25 -12.83 -4.99 -5.74
N LEU A 26 -11.75 -4.89 -4.96
CA LEU A 26 -11.30 -5.98 -4.09
C LEU A 26 -12.33 -6.24 -2.98
N ALA A 27 -12.86 -7.46 -2.94
CA ALA A 27 -13.64 -7.97 -1.83
C ALA A 27 -12.76 -8.90 -0.99
N GLU A 28 -12.69 -8.63 0.33
CA GLU A 28 -11.98 -9.54 1.25
C GLU A 28 -12.65 -10.92 1.19
N ASN A 29 -11.83 -11.97 1.15
CA ASN A 29 -12.30 -13.33 1.25
C ASN A 29 -12.86 -13.59 2.67
N ARG A 30 -14.14 -13.24 2.88
CA ARG A 30 -14.83 -13.34 4.18
C ARG A 30 -15.17 -14.80 4.51
N LYS A 31 -14.16 -15.63 4.76
CA LYS A 31 -14.37 -16.96 5.35
C LYS A 31 -14.46 -16.87 6.86
N ASN A 32 -15.59 -16.37 7.37
CA ASN A 32 -16.00 -16.57 8.77
C ASN A 32 -16.59 -17.98 9.01
N GLY A 33 -16.55 -18.89 8.04
CA GLY A 33 -17.07 -20.25 8.17
C GLY A 33 -15.99 -21.30 7.93
N SER A 34 -15.58 -21.97 9.00
CA SER A 34 -14.88 -23.27 9.00
C SER A 34 -13.34 -23.26 8.93
N ARG A 35 -12.70 -23.11 10.10
CA ARG A 35 -11.38 -23.71 10.39
C ARG A 35 -11.30 -25.20 9.97
N SER A 36 -12.44 -25.89 9.87
CA SER A 36 -12.52 -27.29 9.46
C SER A 36 -12.17 -27.51 7.99
N ARG A 37 -12.64 -26.66 7.06
CA ARG A 37 -12.25 -26.79 5.64
C ARG A 37 -10.78 -26.47 5.39
N MET A 38 -10.19 -25.57 6.18
CA MET A 38 -8.77 -25.26 6.11
C MET A 38 -7.90 -26.43 6.60
N LYS A 39 -8.28 -27.10 7.71
CA LYS A 39 -7.61 -28.33 8.14
C LYS A 39 -7.72 -29.45 7.10
N VAL A 40 -8.89 -29.61 6.48
CA VAL A 40 -9.11 -30.61 5.42
C VAL A 40 -8.29 -30.30 4.17
N ALA A 41 -8.18 -29.03 3.77
CA ALA A 41 -7.37 -28.63 2.63
C ALA A 41 -5.86 -28.77 2.90
N ILE A 42 -5.41 -28.50 4.14
CA ILE A 42 -4.01 -28.74 4.57
C ILE A 42 -3.70 -30.25 4.58
N ALA A 43 -4.60 -31.07 5.12
CA ALA A 43 -4.43 -32.53 5.15
C ALA A 43 -4.38 -33.11 3.73
N ALA A 44 -5.30 -32.69 2.85
CA ALA A 44 -5.29 -33.11 1.44
C ALA A 44 -4.04 -32.65 0.68
N ALA A 45 -3.49 -31.47 0.99
CA ALA A 45 -2.29 -30.95 0.36
C ALA A 45 -1.00 -31.67 0.82
N MET A 46 -0.98 -32.22 2.03
CA MET A 46 0.13 -33.07 2.50
C MET A 46 0.09 -34.46 1.87
N GLU A 47 -1.10 -34.95 1.47
CA GLU A 47 -1.27 -36.28 0.85
C GLU A 47 -1.10 -36.27 -0.69
N SER A 48 -1.49 -35.21 -1.40
CA SER A 48 -1.57 -35.27 -2.87
C SER A 48 -0.34 -34.77 -3.64
N GLY A 49 0.60 -34.04 -3.00
CA GLY A 49 1.80 -33.47 -3.65
C GLY A 49 1.54 -32.44 -4.76
N VAL A 50 0.33 -32.40 -5.30
CA VAL A 50 -0.19 -31.48 -6.31
C VAL A 50 -1.49 -30.94 -5.75
N ALA A 51 -1.44 -29.71 -5.27
CA ALA A 51 -2.65 -28.98 -4.95
C ALA A 51 -2.58 -27.68 -5.73
N ASP A 52 -3.21 -27.73 -6.90
CA ASP A 52 -3.57 -26.56 -7.67
C ASP A 52 -4.61 -25.79 -6.83
N TYR A 53 -4.11 -24.93 -5.94
CA TYR A 53 -4.92 -24.02 -5.13
C TYR A 53 -5.38 -22.85 -6.00
N THR A 54 -6.06 -23.18 -7.10
CA THR A 54 -6.71 -22.19 -7.94
C THR A 54 -8.09 -21.92 -7.37
N ASP A 55 -8.24 -20.68 -6.93
CA ASP A 55 -9.50 -19.96 -6.84
C ASP A 55 -10.42 -20.25 -5.63
N PHE A 56 -9.97 -19.81 -4.46
CA PHE A 56 -10.92 -19.39 -3.43
C PHE A 56 -11.36 -17.96 -3.70
N GLY A 57 -12.34 -17.78 -4.60
CA GLY A 57 -12.87 -16.50 -5.07
C GLY A 57 -12.88 -15.38 -4.03
N GLY A 58 -11.92 -14.46 -4.16
CA GLY A 58 -11.73 -13.31 -3.28
C GLY A 58 -10.29 -12.80 -3.33
N ALA A 59 -10.12 -11.48 -3.17
CA ALA A 59 -8.81 -10.85 -3.19
C ALA A 59 -7.98 -11.28 -1.96
N SER A 60 -6.70 -11.59 -2.18
CA SER A 60 -5.74 -11.90 -1.12
C SER A 60 -5.30 -10.63 -0.40
N ALA A 61 -4.74 -10.76 0.81
CA ALA A 61 -4.17 -9.60 1.51
C ALA A 61 -3.08 -8.89 0.70
N ILE A 62 -2.31 -9.62 -0.12
CA ILE A 62 -1.31 -9.02 -1.01
C ILE A 62 -1.97 -8.12 -2.05
N ASP A 63 -3.09 -8.52 -2.64
CA ASP A 63 -3.78 -7.69 -3.65
C ASP A 63 -4.22 -6.35 -3.06
N PHE A 64 -4.71 -6.36 -1.82
CA PHE A 64 -5.02 -5.12 -1.10
C PHE A 64 -3.78 -4.27 -0.83
N LEU A 65 -2.67 -4.88 -0.43
CA LEU A 65 -1.42 -4.15 -0.16
C LEU A 65 -0.79 -3.58 -1.44
N VAL A 66 -0.84 -4.31 -2.56
CA VAL A 66 -0.41 -3.81 -3.88
C VAL A 66 -1.28 -2.62 -4.29
N LYS A 67 -2.61 -2.74 -4.15
CA LYS A 67 -3.52 -1.63 -4.43
C LYS A 67 -3.24 -0.41 -3.55
N VAL A 68 -2.90 -0.57 -2.27
CA VAL A 68 -2.48 0.54 -1.40
C VAL A 68 -1.32 1.30 -2.02
N GLU A 69 -0.29 0.61 -2.49
CA GLU A 69 0.91 1.26 -3.02
C GLU A 69 0.64 2.00 -4.33
N VAL A 70 -0.23 1.45 -5.19
CA VAL A 70 -0.71 2.17 -6.39
C VAL A 70 -1.48 3.44 -5.99
N VAL A 71 -2.40 3.35 -5.03
CA VAL A 71 -3.18 4.51 -4.56
C VAL A 71 -2.29 5.54 -3.87
N LYS A 72 -1.32 5.12 -3.04
CA LYS A 72 -0.33 6.02 -2.42
C LYS A 72 0.48 6.76 -3.48
N ARG A 73 0.95 6.07 -4.53
CA ARG A 73 1.67 6.70 -5.65
C ARG A 73 0.83 7.81 -6.28
N VAL A 74 -0.43 7.54 -6.60
CA VAL A 74 -1.35 8.55 -7.16
C VAL A 74 -1.52 9.74 -6.20
N LEU A 75 -1.72 9.48 -4.91
CA LEU A 75 -1.89 10.53 -3.90
C LEU A 75 -0.62 11.38 -3.72
N ARG A 76 0.57 10.76 -3.73
CA ARG A 76 1.86 11.48 -3.64
C ARG A 76 2.10 12.37 -4.86
N THR A 77 1.77 11.88 -6.06
CA THR A 77 2.10 12.57 -7.31
C THR A 77 1.07 13.64 -7.70
N TYR A 78 -0.22 13.36 -7.51
CA TYR A 78 -1.30 14.18 -8.11
C TYR A 78 -2.15 14.95 -7.10
N VAL A 79 -1.91 14.81 -5.80
CA VAL A 79 -2.65 15.53 -4.75
C VAL A 79 -1.69 16.32 -3.87
N PRO A 80 -2.05 17.54 -3.43
CA PRO A 80 -1.22 18.30 -2.49
C PRO A 80 -0.97 17.53 -1.20
N HIS A 81 0.17 17.80 -0.57
CA HIS A 81 0.47 17.29 0.77
C HIS A 81 -0.66 17.64 1.76
N PRO A 82 -1.00 16.79 2.76
CA PRO A 82 -2.10 17.07 3.70
C PRO A 82 -2.01 18.41 4.44
N TYR A 83 -0.79 18.90 4.68
CA TYR A 83 -0.53 20.20 5.31
C TYR A 83 -0.55 21.39 4.34
N ASN A 84 -0.73 21.14 3.05
CA ASN A 84 -0.95 22.20 2.08
C ASN A 84 -2.36 22.82 2.32
N PRO A 85 -2.48 24.16 2.32
CA PRO A 85 -3.77 24.83 2.41
C PRO A 85 -4.72 24.40 1.27
N GLN A 86 -4.19 24.14 0.08
CA GLN A 86 -4.96 23.65 -1.07
C GLN A 86 -5.30 22.17 -0.92
N LYS A 87 -6.56 21.81 -1.18
CA LYS A 87 -7.06 20.41 -1.08
C LYS A 87 -7.08 19.66 -2.42
N SER A 88 -6.72 20.35 -3.49
CA SER A 88 -6.67 19.84 -4.86
C SER A 88 -5.54 20.50 -5.64
N MET A 89 -5.06 19.83 -6.68
CA MET A 89 -4.03 20.30 -7.59
C MET A 89 -4.53 20.22 -9.03
N SER A 90 -4.22 21.22 -9.83
CA SER A 90 -4.54 21.26 -11.27
C SER A 90 -3.38 20.72 -12.07
N HIS A 91 -3.66 19.82 -13.01
CA HIS A 91 -2.67 19.18 -13.88
C HIS A 91 -2.99 19.49 -15.33
N PRO A 92 -2.01 19.90 -16.15
CA PRO A 92 -2.23 20.10 -17.58
C PRO A 92 -2.75 18.81 -18.24
N TYR A 93 -3.80 18.93 -19.03
CA TYR A 93 -4.38 17.81 -19.76
C TYR A 93 -5.11 18.29 -21.01
N SER A 94 -4.51 18.07 -22.17
CA SER A 94 -4.99 18.58 -23.47
C SER A 94 -6.34 17.99 -23.90
N SER A 95 -6.64 16.76 -23.49
CA SER A 95 -7.93 16.12 -23.78
C SER A 95 -9.09 16.70 -22.95
N SER A 96 -8.81 17.52 -21.93
CA SER A 96 -9.83 18.28 -21.20
C SER A 96 -10.14 19.57 -21.96
N PRO A 97 -11.42 19.95 -22.15
CA PRO A 97 -11.82 21.23 -22.76
C PRO A 97 -11.24 22.46 -22.04
N LYS A 98 -10.88 22.32 -20.76
CA LYS A 98 -10.26 23.39 -19.95
C LYS A 98 -8.72 23.44 -20.08
N GLY A 99 -8.13 22.50 -20.81
CA GLY A 99 -6.67 22.31 -20.91
C GLY A 99 -6.02 21.77 -19.63
N HIS A 100 -6.81 21.47 -18.59
CA HIS A 100 -6.34 20.92 -17.33
C HIS A 100 -7.40 20.04 -16.66
N VAL A 101 -6.96 19.27 -15.68
CA VAL A 101 -7.79 18.40 -14.83
C VAL A 101 -7.48 18.67 -13.36
N VAL A 102 -8.50 18.72 -12.52
CA VAL A 102 -8.33 18.98 -11.09
C VAL A 102 -8.41 17.68 -10.30
N ILE A 103 -7.33 17.34 -9.59
CA ILE A 103 -7.23 16.12 -8.80
C ILE A 103 -7.18 16.46 -7.31
N SER A 104 -8.04 15.81 -6.54
CA SER A 104 -8.11 15.89 -5.08
C SER A 104 -8.03 14.50 -4.45
N ARG A 105 -7.71 14.43 -3.16
CA ARG A 105 -7.75 13.17 -2.40
C ARG A 105 -9.10 12.47 -2.55
N SER A 106 -10.19 13.22 -2.44
CA SER A 106 -11.54 12.65 -2.58
C SER A 106 -11.75 12.04 -3.96
N SER A 107 -11.32 12.72 -5.03
CA SER A 107 -11.47 12.18 -6.39
C SER A 107 -10.67 10.89 -6.59
N VAL A 108 -9.43 10.83 -6.10
CA VAL A 108 -8.58 9.63 -6.20
C VAL A 108 -9.23 8.44 -5.50
N LEU A 109 -9.70 8.63 -4.26
CA LEU A 109 -10.33 7.58 -3.47
C LEU A 109 -11.67 7.12 -4.07
N THR A 110 -12.48 8.06 -4.58
CA THR A 110 -13.72 7.71 -5.29
C THR A 110 -13.43 6.87 -6.54
N LEU A 111 -12.45 7.26 -7.36
CA LEU A 111 -12.09 6.53 -8.57
C LEU A 111 -11.48 5.16 -8.25
N SER A 112 -10.70 5.05 -7.17
CA SER A 112 -10.17 3.75 -6.72
C SER A 112 -11.23 2.86 -6.05
N GLY A 113 -12.46 3.34 -5.88
CA GLY A 113 -13.53 2.60 -5.21
C GLY A 113 -13.31 2.40 -3.70
N TRP A 114 -12.48 3.22 -3.05
CA TRP A 114 -12.20 3.14 -1.61
C TRP A 114 -12.68 4.38 -0.88
N SER A 115 -13.19 4.21 0.33
CA SER A 115 -13.36 5.30 1.29
C SER A 115 -12.03 5.70 1.92
N ASN A 116 -11.97 6.91 2.49
CA ASN A 116 -10.80 7.36 3.26
C ASN A 116 -10.47 6.40 4.41
N THR A 117 -11.50 5.86 5.05
CA THR A 117 -11.39 4.86 6.12
C THR A 117 -10.78 3.55 5.62
N GLN A 118 -11.29 2.99 4.51
CA GLN A 118 -10.74 1.75 3.93
C GLN A 118 -9.27 1.91 3.53
N PHE A 119 -8.94 3.01 2.84
CA PHE A 119 -7.56 3.31 2.48
C PHE A 119 -6.67 3.44 3.72
N ALA A 120 -7.09 4.19 4.74
CA ALA A 120 -6.33 4.36 5.97
C ALA A 120 -6.12 3.03 6.71
N TYR A 121 -7.10 2.12 6.73
CA TYR A 121 -6.92 0.80 7.33
C TYR A 121 -5.81 0.00 6.63
N TRP A 122 -5.85 -0.09 5.30
CA TRP A 122 -4.87 -0.86 4.55
C TRP A 122 -3.50 -0.19 4.46
N ALA A 123 -3.44 1.14 4.39
CA ALA A 123 -2.18 1.90 4.43
C ALA A 123 -1.40 1.65 5.72
N ARG A 124 -2.09 1.62 6.87
CA ARG A 124 -1.47 1.28 8.16
C ARG A 124 -0.92 -0.15 8.20
N ARG A 125 -1.60 -1.11 7.58
CA ARG A 125 -1.13 -2.49 7.47
C ARG A 125 0.11 -2.58 6.59
N ALA A 126 0.12 -1.91 5.45
CA ALA A 126 1.28 -1.86 4.55
C ALA A 126 2.51 -1.30 5.27
N GLU A 127 2.35 -0.20 6.01
CA GLU A 127 3.44 0.40 6.78
C GLU A 127 3.89 -0.47 7.95
N GLY A 128 2.95 -1.10 8.68
CA GLY A 128 3.28 -2.05 9.73
C GLY A 128 4.07 -3.26 9.20
N VAL A 129 3.71 -3.78 8.04
CA VAL A 129 4.49 -4.83 7.35
C VAL A 129 5.89 -4.31 7.02
N SER A 130 6.01 -3.11 6.44
CA SER A 130 7.30 -2.51 6.05
C SER A 130 8.23 -2.28 7.25
N VAL A 131 7.71 -1.70 8.35
CA VAL A 131 8.50 -1.29 9.51
C VAL A 131 8.89 -2.48 10.39
N LEU A 132 8.00 -3.48 10.49
CA LEU A 132 8.16 -4.59 11.44
C LEU A 132 8.66 -5.89 10.79
N CYS A 133 8.85 -5.94 9.47
CA CYS A 133 9.32 -7.13 8.75
C CYS A 133 10.63 -7.70 9.33
N ASN A 134 11.52 -6.85 9.85
CA ASN A 134 12.78 -7.28 10.43
C ASN A 134 12.64 -7.92 11.83
N ARG A 135 11.47 -7.82 12.46
CA ARG A 135 11.20 -8.27 13.83
C ARG A 135 10.31 -9.51 13.91
N ASP A 136 9.72 -9.94 12.79
CA ASP A 136 8.86 -11.13 12.75
C ASP A 136 8.96 -11.86 11.41
N ARG A 137 9.20 -13.17 11.45
CA ARG A 137 9.36 -13.99 10.25
C ARG A 137 8.11 -13.95 9.36
N ARG A 138 6.90 -13.90 9.92
CA ARG A 138 5.65 -13.86 9.15
C ARG A 138 5.51 -12.53 8.42
N LEU A 139 5.81 -11.41 9.08
CA LEU A 139 5.80 -10.09 8.43
C LEU A 139 6.89 -9.99 7.36
N ARG A 140 8.06 -10.59 7.58
CA ARG A 140 9.11 -10.72 6.56
C ARG A 140 8.62 -11.47 5.32
N THR A 141 7.91 -12.58 5.51
CA THR A 141 7.31 -13.35 4.40
C THR A 141 6.30 -12.51 3.62
N VAL A 142 5.44 -11.75 4.30
CA VAL A 142 4.48 -10.83 3.65
C VAL A 142 5.21 -9.71 2.90
N ALA A 143 6.24 -9.11 3.50
CA ALA A 143 7.03 -8.06 2.88
C ALA A 143 7.69 -8.54 1.58
N LYS A 144 8.37 -9.70 1.61
CA LYS A 144 8.97 -10.31 0.41
C LYS A 144 7.94 -10.60 -0.69
N ALA A 145 6.77 -11.13 -0.32
CA ALA A 145 5.70 -11.40 -1.28
C ALA A 145 5.13 -10.11 -1.91
N LEU A 146 4.98 -9.04 -1.10
CA LEU A 146 4.56 -7.74 -1.60
C LEU A 146 5.61 -7.12 -2.52
N GLU A 147 6.89 -7.13 -2.14
CA GLU A 147 7.99 -6.61 -2.95
C GLU A 147 8.06 -7.28 -4.32
N ARG A 148 7.96 -8.61 -4.37
CA ARG A 148 7.93 -9.35 -5.64
C ARG A 148 6.76 -8.91 -6.51
N ARG A 149 5.55 -8.84 -5.94
CA ARG A 149 4.37 -8.42 -6.69
C ARG A 149 4.44 -6.96 -7.17
N LEU A 150 5.05 -6.07 -6.39
CA LEU A 150 5.27 -4.68 -6.80
C LEU A 150 6.30 -4.56 -7.94
N LYS A 151 7.31 -5.43 -7.99
CA LYS A 151 8.28 -5.49 -9.09
C LYS A 151 7.67 -6.00 -10.38
N GLU A 152 6.78 -6.99 -10.31
CA GLU A 152 6.03 -7.48 -11.49
C GLU A 152 5.19 -6.36 -12.13
N VAL A 153 4.54 -5.56 -11.29
CA VAL A 153 3.72 -4.39 -11.68
C VAL A 153 4.58 -3.14 -11.99
N GLY A 154 5.90 -3.20 -11.78
CA GLY A 154 6.85 -2.12 -12.03
C GLY A 154 7.14 -1.86 -13.51
N PRO A 155 7.82 -0.73 -13.85
CA PRO A 155 8.33 -0.52 -15.21
C PRO A 155 9.26 -1.67 -15.62
N ALA A 156 9.23 -2.03 -16.91
CA ALA A 156 9.92 -3.21 -17.44
C ALA A 156 11.44 -3.27 -17.11
N ASP A 157 12.07 -2.11 -16.87
CA ASP A 157 13.49 -1.99 -16.57
C ASP A 157 13.93 -2.59 -15.21
N GLU A 158 13.01 -2.83 -14.26
CA GLU A 158 13.34 -3.46 -12.97
C GLU A 158 12.99 -4.96 -12.91
N ARG A 159 12.49 -5.55 -14.01
CA ARG A 159 12.02 -6.94 -14.07
C ARG A 159 13.16 -7.98 -14.10
N MET A 160 14.42 -7.56 -14.25
CA MET A 160 15.54 -8.45 -14.61
C MET A 160 16.53 -8.85 -13.48
N LEU A 161 16.28 -8.52 -12.22
CA LEU A 161 17.33 -8.67 -11.18
C LEU A 161 17.14 -9.77 -10.13
N ILE A 162 16.13 -10.63 -10.20
CA ILE A 162 16.02 -11.76 -9.25
C ILE A 162 15.49 -13.01 -9.97
N ASP A 163 16.33 -13.55 -10.85
CA ASP A 163 16.40 -15.00 -11.01
C ASP A 163 17.54 -15.50 -10.11
N GLU A 164 17.31 -16.65 -9.46
CA GLU A 164 18.14 -17.27 -8.42
C GLU A 164 18.15 -16.56 -7.06
N ILE A 165 17.21 -16.95 -6.19
CA ILE A 165 17.49 -17.41 -4.82
C ILE A 165 16.18 -17.97 -4.21
N GLU A 166 16.24 -19.26 -3.85
CA GLU A 166 15.32 -20.02 -2.97
C GLU A 166 13.98 -20.49 -3.55
N LEU A 167 14.11 -21.52 -4.39
CA LEU A 167 13.09 -22.53 -4.67
C LEU A 167 13.00 -23.58 -3.55
N MET A 168 12.66 -23.19 -2.32
CA MET A 168 12.06 -24.08 -1.29
C MET A 168 11.27 -23.21 -0.30
N ASP A 169 10.01 -23.57 -0.04
CA ASP A 169 9.02 -22.85 0.80
C ASP A 169 8.45 -21.56 0.19
N ASN A 170 7.55 -21.69 -0.79
CA ASN A 170 6.94 -20.56 -1.53
C ASN A 170 6.20 -19.57 -0.59
N PRO A 171 6.76 -18.36 -0.33
CA PRO A 171 6.19 -17.34 0.55
C PRO A 171 4.78 -16.91 0.11
N GLU A 172 4.56 -16.81 -1.20
CA GLU A 172 3.28 -16.37 -1.76
C GLU A 172 2.19 -17.39 -1.52
N ARG A 173 2.53 -18.68 -1.57
CA ARG A 173 1.57 -19.75 -1.27
C ARG A 173 1.11 -19.67 0.18
N TRP A 174 2.01 -19.41 1.12
CA TRP A 174 1.63 -19.21 2.52
C TRP A 174 0.80 -17.94 2.72
N VAL A 175 1.23 -16.81 2.14
CA VAL A 175 0.51 -15.52 2.31
C VAL A 175 -0.88 -15.57 1.68
N LYS A 176 -1.00 -16.06 0.44
CA LYS A 176 -2.28 -16.19 -0.27
C LYS A 176 -3.25 -17.13 0.45
N THR A 177 -2.74 -18.14 1.15
CA THR A 177 -3.56 -19.18 1.81
C THR A 177 -3.90 -18.85 3.27
N PHE A 178 -3.01 -18.16 4.01
CA PHE A 178 -3.11 -18.03 5.47
C PHE A 178 -3.18 -16.60 5.99
N VAL A 179 -2.89 -15.59 5.15
CA VAL A 179 -2.87 -14.18 5.59
C VAL A 179 -4.14 -13.47 5.15
N THR A 180 -4.98 -13.13 6.12
CA THR A 180 -6.15 -12.25 5.96
C THR A 180 -5.84 -10.85 6.47
N GLY A 181 -6.64 -9.84 6.11
CA GLY A 181 -6.50 -8.49 6.65
C GLY A 181 -6.53 -8.45 8.18
N LYS A 182 -7.46 -9.19 8.81
CA LYS A 182 -7.52 -9.34 10.27
C LYS A 182 -6.33 -10.13 10.84
N GLY A 183 -5.84 -11.12 10.10
CA GLY A 183 -4.62 -11.86 10.47
C GLY A 183 -3.39 -10.95 10.54
N LEU A 184 -3.25 -10.00 9.60
CA LEU A 184 -2.19 -9.00 9.64
C LEU A 184 -2.25 -8.12 10.88
N ASP A 185 -3.44 -7.62 11.25
CA ASP A 185 -3.59 -6.80 12.46
C ASP A 185 -3.13 -7.56 13.72
N VAL A 186 -3.50 -8.83 13.85
CA VAL A 186 -3.09 -9.69 14.98
C VAL A 186 -1.57 -9.88 15.02
N ILE A 187 -0.93 -10.13 13.88
CA ILE A 187 0.52 -10.30 13.81
C ILE A 187 1.22 -8.97 14.17
N ILE A 188 0.76 -7.85 13.61
CA ILE A 188 1.32 -6.52 13.88
C ILE A 188 1.20 -6.18 15.37
N ASP A 189 0.04 -6.39 15.99
CA ASP A 189 -0.17 -6.10 17.41
C ASP A 189 0.64 -7.01 18.33
N ASP A 190 0.81 -8.29 17.98
CA ASP A 190 1.71 -9.21 18.69
C ASP A 190 3.16 -8.71 18.67
N VAL A 191 3.68 -8.32 17.50
CA VAL A 191 5.05 -7.82 17.36
C VAL A 191 5.24 -6.51 18.13
N LYS A 192 4.28 -5.59 18.07
CA LYS A 192 4.31 -4.34 18.84
C LYS A 192 4.39 -4.58 20.33
N LYS A 193 3.56 -5.51 20.86
CA LYS A 193 3.56 -5.86 22.28
C LYS A 193 4.87 -6.51 22.72
N ARG A 194 5.43 -7.41 21.90
CA ARG A 194 6.69 -8.11 22.22
C ARG A 194 7.91 -7.21 22.13
N CYS A 195 7.96 -6.29 21.16
CA CYS A 195 9.15 -5.49 20.89
C CYS A 195 9.08 -4.05 21.41
N GLY A 196 7.91 -3.56 21.83
CA GLY A 196 7.74 -2.19 22.37
C GLY A 196 7.91 -1.09 21.31
N VAL A 197 7.59 -1.38 20.05
CA VAL A 197 7.95 -0.54 18.89
C VAL A 197 6.73 -0.07 18.10
N SER A 198 6.83 1.12 17.49
CA SER A 198 5.79 1.65 16.60
C SER A 198 5.72 0.87 15.28
N GLN A 199 4.52 0.78 14.71
CA GLN A 199 4.29 0.28 13.35
C GLN A 199 4.37 1.39 12.29
N PHE A 200 4.51 2.65 12.71
CA PHE A 200 4.58 3.81 11.83
C PHE A 200 6.02 4.28 11.70
N LEU A 201 6.40 4.62 10.48
CA LEU A 201 7.67 5.21 10.13
C LEU A 201 7.76 6.64 10.69
N ARG A 202 6.69 7.42 10.54
CA ARG A 202 6.61 8.81 11.00
C ARG A 202 5.44 9.03 11.95
N GLY A 203 5.72 9.43 13.19
CA GLY A 203 4.70 9.85 14.15
C GLY A 203 3.67 8.78 14.51
N LYS A 204 2.38 9.14 14.49
CA LYS A 204 1.26 8.30 14.98
C LYS A 204 0.29 7.84 13.89
N HIS A 205 0.53 8.22 12.64
CA HIS A 205 -0.38 7.93 11.52
C HIS A 205 0.40 7.32 10.37
N SER A 206 -0.28 6.51 9.55
CA SER A 206 0.36 5.99 8.37
C SER A 206 0.74 7.10 7.41
N SER A 207 1.97 7.09 6.92
CA SER A 207 2.44 8.03 5.92
C SER A 207 1.98 7.62 4.53
N LEU A 208 2.14 8.55 3.59
CA LEU A 208 2.05 8.24 2.18
C LEU A 208 3.40 7.75 1.64
N ASP A 209 4.40 7.42 2.46
CA ASP A 209 5.70 6.98 1.95
C ASP A 209 5.59 5.65 1.17
N PRO A 210 6.46 5.41 0.17
CA PRO A 210 6.54 4.13 -0.53
C PRO A 210 6.82 2.98 0.44
N PHE A 211 6.30 1.79 0.14
CA PHE A 211 6.70 0.58 0.85
C PHE A 211 8.23 0.41 0.85
N GLY A 212 8.81 0.08 2.00
CA GLY A 212 10.26 -0.06 2.16
C GLY A 212 11.02 1.24 2.46
N ALA A 213 10.36 2.40 2.54
CA ALA A 213 11.02 3.64 2.91
C ALA A 213 11.64 3.57 4.32
N SER A 214 12.88 4.07 4.46
CA SER A 214 13.60 4.25 5.73
C SER A 214 13.71 5.74 6.07
N LEU A 215 13.88 6.05 7.36
CA LEU A 215 14.13 7.42 7.84
C LEU A 215 15.44 7.99 7.30
N ASP A 216 16.40 7.13 6.94
CA ASP A 216 17.72 7.55 6.43
C ASP A 216 17.68 8.09 5.00
N ASN A 217 16.60 7.84 4.24
CA ASN A 217 16.49 8.28 2.84
C ASN A 217 16.13 9.76 2.66
N ASP A 218 15.78 10.48 3.73
CA ASP A 218 15.43 11.91 3.68
C ASP A 218 16.63 12.85 3.96
N GLU A 219 17.78 12.34 4.44
CA GLU A 219 18.93 13.19 4.80
C GLU A 219 20.06 13.23 3.75
N THR A 220 20.10 12.31 2.78
CA THR A 220 21.08 12.39 1.67
C THR A 220 20.46 12.93 0.40
N GLY A 221 20.19 14.24 0.42
CA GLY A 221 20.05 15.04 -0.79
C GLY A 221 21.36 15.07 -1.58
N ARG A 222 21.37 14.44 -2.77
CA ARG A 222 22.27 14.81 -3.87
C ARG A 222 21.45 15.08 -5.14
N SER A 223 21.04 16.35 -5.22
CA SER A 223 21.00 17.21 -6.40
C SER A 223 20.14 16.82 -7.61
N ALA A 224 18.95 17.41 -7.67
CA ALA A 224 18.53 18.14 -8.86
C ALA A 224 18.03 19.53 -8.40
N SER A 225 18.69 20.56 -8.93
CA SER A 225 18.59 21.98 -8.62
C SER A 225 17.18 22.58 -8.74
N GLY A 226 16.79 23.39 -7.76
CA GLY A 226 15.65 24.31 -7.84
C GLY A 226 15.28 24.87 -6.46
N GLU A 227 15.68 26.11 -6.20
CA GLU A 227 15.50 26.86 -4.95
C GLU A 227 14.09 26.77 -4.34
N SER A 228 14.00 26.47 -3.05
CA SER A 228 13.16 27.24 -2.10
C SER A 228 13.55 26.92 -0.66
N SER A 229 13.74 28.00 0.09
CA SER A 229 14.27 28.05 1.45
C SER A 229 13.52 27.15 2.44
N GLN A 230 14.26 26.32 3.18
CA GLN A 230 13.74 25.65 4.38
C GLN A 230 13.43 26.70 5.45
N VAL A 231 12.13 26.94 5.70
CA VAL A 231 11.68 27.70 6.86
C VAL A 231 11.57 26.73 8.03
N PHE A 232 12.52 26.79 8.96
CA PHE A 232 12.35 26.21 10.29
C PHE A 232 11.29 27.03 11.04
N MET A 233 10.13 26.43 11.32
CA MET A 233 9.18 27.02 12.27
C MET A 233 9.45 26.50 13.69
N PRO A 234 9.51 27.39 14.71
CA PRO A 234 9.53 26.97 16.10
C PRO A 234 8.18 26.37 16.50
N THR A 235 8.23 25.27 17.22
CA THR A 235 7.08 24.60 17.82
C THR A 235 6.45 25.51 18.88
N PHE A 236 5.26 26.04 18.62
CA PHE A 236 4.46 26.69 19.65
C PHE A 236 3.89 25.63 20.60
N GLN A 237 4.36 25.64 21.85
CA GLN A 237 3.69 24.96 22.96
C GLN A 237 2.40 25.73 23.29
N ALA A 238 1.27 25.02 23.36
CA ALA A 238 0.00 25.60 23.77
C ALA A 238 0.02 25.89 25.28
N GLU A 239 -0.07 27.17 25.64
CA GLU A 239 -0.31 27.57 27.03
C GLU A 239 -1.75 27.22 27.44
N SER A 240 -1.89 26.66 28.64
CA SER A 240 -3.14 26.21 29.23
C SER A 240 -4.08 27.37 29.54
N TYR A 241 -5.28 27.36 28.97
CA TYR A 241 -6.39 28.18 29.44
C TYR A 241 -6.88 27.66 30.79
N ILE A 242 -6.85 28.51 31.81
CA ILE A 242 -7.51 28.28 33.09
C ILE A 242 -8.88 28.99 33.04
N HIS A 243 -9.92 28.26 33.45
CA HIS A 243 -11.33 28.68 33.46
C HIS A 243 -11.62 29.84 34.40
#